data_AF-A0A2E5J129-F1
#
_entry.id   AF-A0A2E5J129-F1
#
_cell.length_a   1.000
_cell.length_b   1.000
_cell.length_c   1.000
_cell.angle_alpha   90.00
_cell.angle_beta   90.00
_cell.angle_gamma   90.00
#
_symmetry.space_group_name_H-M   'P 1'
#
loop_
_entity.id
_entity.type
_entity.pdbx_description
1 polymer ?
#
loop_
_entity_poly.entity_id
_entity_poly.type
_entity_poly.pdbx_seq_one_letter_code
_entity_poly.pdbx_strand_id
1 'polypeptide(L)'
;MPKKLQTFPSASLPLDAIVEITVPKPLGVIAGVFIQERARKLDLYNEKIECFAEGQDKDGKKIAVNTIGRWLFGVPGYGGHIRVVGVEDKVLLYYPKKSLKVVHELVNSIKDSVEAAK
;
A
#
# COMPACT_ATOMS: atom_id res chain seq x y z
N MET A 1 18.45 -13.35 17.71
CA MET A 1 17.75 -14.23 16.77
C MET A 1 17.20 -13.39 15.64
N PRO A 2 17.42 -13.71 14.34
CA PRO A 2 16.82 -12.94 13.26
C PRO A 2 15.30 -13.09 13.28
N LYS A 3 14.55 -11.98 13.24
CA LYS A 3 13.09 -11.98 13.14
C LYS A 3 12.71 -12.70 11.84
N LYS A 4 11.94 -13.79 11.93
CA LYS A 4 11.47 -14.52 10.75
C LYS A 4 10.61 -13.59 9.89
N LEU A 5 10.90 -13.50 8.59
CA LEU A 5 10.10 -12.70 7.67
C LEU A 5 8.71 -13.31 7.51
N GLN A 6 7.71 -12.45 7.37
CA GLN A 6 6.35 -12.88 7.06
C GLN A 6 6.23 -13.15 5.56
N THR A 7 5.64 -14.29 5.20
CA THR A 7 5.42 -14.68 3.80
C THR A 7 4.11 -14.11 3.29
N PHE A 8 4.18 -13.36 2.19
CA PHE A 8 3.04 -12.70 1.55
C PHE A 8 2.64 -13.42 0.26
N PRO A 9 1.34 -13.43 -0.08
CA PRO A 9 0.87 -14.06 -1.31
C PRO A 9 1.35 -13.29 -2.54
N SER A 10 1.75 -14.01 -3.59
CA SER A 10 2.16 -13.42 -4.86
C SER A 10 1.00 -13.25 -5.85
N ALA A 11 -0.08 -14.01 -5.66
CA ALA A 11 -1.27 -13.92 -6.48
C ALA A 11 -2.10 -12.67 -6.15
N SER A 12 -2.82 -12.17 -7.16
CA SER A 12 -3.78 -11.09 -6.97
C SER A 12 -4.91 -11.52 -6.03
N LEU A 13 -5.30 -10.62 -5.13
CA LEU A 13 -6.39 -10.80 -4.20
C LEU A 13 -7.54 -9.83 -4.50
N PRO A 14 -8.80 -10.19 -4.22
CA PRO A 14 -9.93 -9.28 -4.38
C PRO A 14 -9.76 -8.06 -3.46
N LEU A 15 -10.16 -6.88 -3.94
CA LEU A 15 -10.13 -5.62 -3.18
C LEU A 15 -11.49 -5.42 -2.48
N ASP A 16 -11.74 -6.21 -1.44
CA ASP A 16 -13.03 -6.36 -0.75
C ASP A 16 -13.09 -5.68 0.64
N ALA A 17 -12.01 -5.04 1.09
CA ALA A 17 -12.02 -4.09 2.21
C ALA A 17 -11.98 -2.64 1.72
N ILE A 18 -12.67 -1.75 2.43
CA ILE A 18 -12.67 -0.31 2.18
C ILE A 18 -12.32 0.47 3.45
N VAL A 19 -11.46 1.48 3.32
CA VAL A 19 -11.18 2.47 4.36
C VAL A 19 -11.38 3.86 3.77
N GLU A 20 -12.18 4.67 4.46
CA GLU A 20 -12.40 6.07 4.12
C GLU A 20 -11.45 6.95 4.93
N ILE A 21 -10.80 7.90 4.25
CA ILE A 21 -9.89 8.88 4.85
C ILE A 21 -10.39 10.28 4.50
N THR A 22 -10.60 11.11 5.51
CA THR A 22 -10.95 12.53 5.31
C THR A 22 -9.71 13.34 4.99
N VAL A 23 -9.75 14.15 3.92
CA VAL A 23 -8.66 15.02 3.49
C VAL A 23 -9.10 16.50 3.52
N PRO A 24 -8.19 17.45 3.78
CA PRO A 24 -8.57 18.86 3.95
C PRO A 24 -9.05 19.54 2.65
N LYS A 25 -8.79 18.93 1.50
CA LYS A 25 -9.23 19.42 0.19
C LYS A 25 -9.38 18.27 -0.81
N PRO A 26 -10.19 18.44 -1.86
CA PRO A 26 -10.30 17.44 -2.90
C PRO A 26 -8.98 17.16 -3.60
N LEU A 27 -8.62 15.87 -3.65
CA LEU A 27 -7.38 15.41 -4.29
C LEU A 27 -7.59 14.93 -5.73
N GLY A 28 -8.77 14.41 -6.07
CA GLY A 28 -9.04 13.89 -7.41
C GLY A 28 -7.95 12.93 -7.90
N VAL A 29 -7.39 13.19 -9.08
CA VAL A 29 -6.39 12.33 -9.73
C VAL A 29 -5.06 12.18 -8.97
N ILE A 30 -4.74 13.11 -8.06
CA ILE A 30 -3.49 13.05 -7.28
C ILE A 30 -3.62 12.23 -5.99
N ALA A 31 -4.81 11.69 -5.67
CA ALA A 31 -5.06 10.94 -4.45
C ALA A 31 -4.09 9.76 -4.27
N GLY A 32 -3.84 9.00 -5.34
CA GLY A 32 -2.91 7.87 -5.31
C GLY A 32 -1.49 8.26 -4.90
N VAL A 33 -0.93 9.31 -5.53
CA VAL A 33 0.40 9.83 -5.21
C VAL A 33 0.44 10.37 -3.79
N PHE A 34 -0.56 11.16 -3.39
CA PHE A 34 -0.64 11.72 -2.05
C PHE A 34 -0.61 10.65 -0.95
N ILE A 35 -1.42 9.60 -1.08
CA ILE A 35 -1.47 8.49 -0.12
C ILE A 35 -0.14 7.72 -0.11
N GLN A 36 0.43 7.42 -1.27
CA GLN A 36 1.69 6.67 -1.34
C GLN A 36 2.85 7.44 -0.68
N GLU A 37 2.93 8.76 -0.89
CA GLU A 37 3.96 9.60 -0.26
C GLU A 37 3.81 9.69 1.26
N ARG A 38 2.58 9.61 1.78
CA ARG A 38 2.34 9.49 3.23
C ARG A 38 2.74 8.12 3.75
N ALA A 39 2.37 7.06 3.03
CA ALA A 39 2.70 5.70 3.38
C ALA A 39 4.22 5.46 3.45
N ARG A 40 4.99 6.00 2.50
CA ARG A 40 6.47 5.87 2.45
C ARG A 40 7.20 6.38 3.69
N LYS A 41 6.58 7.28 4.46
CA LYS A 41 7.13 7.85 5.70
C LYS A 41 6.88 6.98 6.93
N LEU A 42 6.06 5.92 6.81
CA LEU A 42 5.75 5.02 7.90
C LEU A 42 6.77 3.86 7.93
N ASP A 43 7.25 3.51 9.11
CA ASP A 43 8.22 2.41 9.26
C ASP A 43 7.67 1.08 8.74
N LEU A 44 6.37 0.82 8.96
CA LEU A 44 5.68 -0.37 8.45
C LEU A 44 5.74 -0.49 6.91
N TYR A 45 5.81 0.61 6.17
CA TYR A 45 5.92 0.56 4.71
C TYR A 45 7.22 -0.12 4.26
N ASN A 46 8.30 0.09 5.02
CA ASN A 46 9.63 -0.44 4.72
C ASN A 46 9.91 -1.78 5.43
N GLU A 47 8.95 -2.32 6.20
CA GLU A 47 9.12 -3.61 6.85
C GLU A 47 9.31 -4.71 5.80
N LYS A 48 10.37 -5.50 5.97
CA LYS A 48 10.75 -6.56 5.05
C LYS A 48 9.78 -7.73 5.12
N ILE A 49 9.47 -8.29 3.96
CA ILE A 49 8.63 -9.47 3.80
C ILE A 49 9.29 -10.47 2.87
N GLU A 50 8.80 -11.70 2.90
CA GLU A 50 9.10 -12.70 1.89
C GLU A 50 7.93 -12.75 0.89
N CYS A 51 8.21 -12.54 -0.39
CA CYS A 51 7.23 -12.70 -1.46
C CYS A 51 7.95 -13.14 -2.72
N PHE A 52 7.38 -14.08 -3.46
CA PHE A 52 7.94 -14.57 -4.73
C PHE A 52 7.54 -13.69 -5.93
N ALA A 53 6.77 -12.63 -5.70
CA ALA A 53 6.41 -11.69 -6.76
C ALA A 53 7.59 -10.78 -7.11
N GLU A 54 7.74 -10.53 -8.41
CA GLU A 54 8.72 -9.61 -8.95
C GLU A 54 8.01 -8.64 -9.89
N GLY A 55 8.39 -7.38 -9.81
CA GLY A 55 8.16 -6.42 -10.88
C GLY A 55 9.31 -6.43 -11.87
N GLN A 56 9.22 -5.55 -12.87
CA GLN A 56 10.21 -5.36 -13.90
C GLN A 56 10.26 -3.87 -14.28
N ASP A 57 11.46 -3.29 -14.36
CA ASP A 57 11.62 -1.94 -14.91
C ASP A 57 11.55 -1.94 -16.44
N LYS A 58 11.65 -0.73 -17.02
CA LYS A 58 11.61 -0.51 -18.46
C LYS A 58 12.74 -1.20 -19.24
N ASP A 59 13.86 -1.49 -18.57
CA ASP A 59 15.06 -2.09 -19.16
C ASP A 59 15.04 -3.63 -18.97
N GLY A 60 13.95 -4.16 -18.41
CA GLY A 60 13.75 -5.58 -18.18
C GLY A 60 14.36 -6.10 -16.89
N LYS A 61 14.92 -5.26 -16.02
CA LYS A 61 15.54 -5.66 -14.76
C LYS A 61 14.47 -5.93 -13.70
N LYS A 62 14.62 -7.07 -13.03
CA LYS A 62 13.71 -7.53 -11.98
C LYS A 62 13.76 -6.63 -10.75
N ILE A 63 12.58 -6.30 -10.21
CA ILE A 63 12.41 -5.54 -8.97
C ILE A 63 11.72 -6.43 -7.94
N ALA A 64 12.40 -6.76 -6.85
CA ALA A 64 11.82 -7.59 -5.79
C ALA A 64 10.70 -6.86 -5.03
N VAL A 65 9.59 -7.56 -4.82
CA VAL A 65 8.50 -7.15 -3.92
C VAL A 65 8.82 -7.64 -2.50
N ASN A 66 9.75 -6.96 -1.84
CA ASN A 66 10.35 -7.43 -0.58
C ASN A 66 10.01 -6.58 0.65
N THR A 67 9.04 -5.67 0.53
CA THR A 67 8.51 -4.88 1.65
C THR A 67 6.99 -4.81 1.59
N ILE A 68 6.35 -4.55 2.74
CA ILE A 68 4.89 -4.38 2.81
C ILE A 68 4.43 -3.29 1.84
N GLY A 69 5.13 -2.15 1.81
CA GLY A 69 4.81 -1.04 0.93
C GLY A 69 4.87 -1.39 -0.55
N ARG A 70 5.89 -2.13 -0.99
CA ARG A 70 6.00 -2.61 -2.37
C ARG A 70 4.92 -3.62 -2.74
N TRP A 71 4.53 -4.49 -1.81
CA TRP A 71 3.45 -5.45 -2.02
C TRP A 71 2.09 -4.75 -2.14
N LEU A 72 1.85 -3.75 -1.28
CA LEU A 72 0.59 -3.02 -1.23
C LEU A 72 0.44 -2.03 -2.37
N PHE A 73 1.43 -1.17 -2.63
CA PHE A 73 1.36 -0.11 -3.65
C PHE A 73 1.91 -0.51 -5.01
N GLY A 74 2.58 -1.66 -5.09
CA GLY A 74 3.20 -2.12 -6.31
C GLY A 74 4.60 -1.56 -6.57
N VAL A 75 5.19 -2.04 -7.64
CA VAL A 75 6.46 -1.59 -8.23
C VAL A 75 6.30 -1.65 -9.76
N PRO A 76 7.18 -1.04 -10.58
CA PRO A 76 7.11 -1.22 -12.04
C PRO A 76 6.97 -2.69 -12.42
N GLY A 77 6.03 -3.02 -13.33
CA GLY A 77 5.71 -4.39 -13.72
C GLY A 77 4.86 -5.21 -12.72
N TYR A 78 4.47 -4.65 -11.58
CA TYR A 78 3.65 -5.32 -10.57
C TYR A 78 2.60 -4.37 -9.95
N GLY A 79 1.32 -4.67 -10.15
CA GLY A 79 0.20 -3.75 -9.89
C GLY A 79 -0.13 -3.45 -8.42
N GLY A 80 0.48 -4.15 -7.46
CA GLY A 80 0.16 -3.99 -6.04
C GLY A 80 -1.23 -4.52 -5.66
N HIS A 81 -1.62 -4.24 -4.42
CA HIS A 81 -2.82 -4.75 -3.75
C HIS A 81 -3.63 -3.61 -3.11
N ILE A 82 -3.60 -2.42 -3.69
CA ILE A 82 -4.41 -1.30 -3.25
C ILE A 82 -4.96 -0.52 -4.44
N ARG A 83 -6.18 -0.03 -4.31
CA ARG A 83 -6.75 0.98 -5.20
C ARG A 83 -7.11 2.20 -4.38
N VAL A 84 -6.64 3.36 -4.83
CA VAL A 84 -6.87 4.65 -4.19
C VAL A 84 -7.80 5.47 -5.07
N VAL A 85 -8.92 5.93 -4.52
CA VAL A 85 -9.91 6.73 -5.25
C VAL A 85 -10.18 8.02 -4.47
N GLY A 86 -9.84 9.17 -5.04
CA GLY A 86 -10.24 10.46 -4.50
C GLY A 86 -11.69 10.77 -4.85
N VAL A 87 -12.51 11.12 -3.86
CA VAL A 87 -13.93 11.49 -4.01
C VAL A 87 -14.19 12.68 -3.12
N GLU A 88 -14.45 13.85 -3.71
CA GLU A 88 -14.67 15.10 -2.95
C GLU A 88 -13.56 15.33 -1.90
N ASP A 89 -13.91 15.57 -0.64
CA ASP A 89 -13.02 15.75 0.50
C ASP A 89 -12.56 14.41 1.15
N LYS A 90 -12.68 13.31 0.42
CA LYS A 90 -12.35 11.96 0.89
C LYS A 90 -11.41 11.21 -0.05
N VAL A 91 -10.74 10.23 0.52
CA VAL A 91 -10.02 9.19 -0.22
C VAL A 91 -10.48 7.83 0.25
N LEU A 92 -10.86 6.98 -0.71
CA LEU A 92 -11.25 5.60 -0.50
C LEU A 92 -10.06 4.69 -0.83
N LEU A 93 -9.65 3.89 0.15
CA LEU A 93 -8.64 2.84 -0.01
C LEU A 93 -9.33 1.48 -0.10
N TYR A 94 -9.23 0.84 -1.25
CA TYR A 94 -9.67 -0.55 -1.45
C TYR A 94 -8.47 -1.48 -1.40
N TYR A 95 -8.54 -2.52 -0.58
CA TYR A 95 -7.45 -3.50 -0.41
C TYR A 95 -8.01 -4.87 0.00
N PRO A 96 -7.21 -5.96 -0.01
CA PRO A 96 -7.71 -7.27 0.35
C PRO A 96 -8.03 -7.41 1.83
N LYS A 97 -9.25 -7.81 2.17
CA LYS A 97 -9.71 -8.07 3.54
C LYS A 97 -8.97 -9.24 4.19
N LYS A 98 -8.55 -10.23 3.40
CA LYS A 98 -7.78 -11.40 3.85
C LYS A 98 -6.26 -11.16 3.91
N SER A 99 -5.84 -9.89 3.95
CA SER A 99 -4.43 -9.54 4.11
C SER A 99 -3.91 -9.94 5.49
N LEU A 100 -2.58 -10.03 5.62
CA LEU A 100 -1.95 -10.20 6.93
C LEU A 100 -2.22 -8.98 7.82
N LYS A 101 -2.24 -9.20 9.14
CA LYS A 101 -2.55 -8.17 10.15
C LYS A 101 -1.75 -6.87 9.94
N VAL A 102 -0.46 -6.99 9.61
CA VAL A 102 0.44 -5.85 9.37
C VAL A 102 0.02 -4.95 8.21
N VAL A 103 -0.73 -5.48 7.23
CA VAL A 103 -1.29 -4.66 6.13
C VAL A 103 -2.42 -3.78 6.65
N HIS A 104 -3.30 -4.33 7.49
CA HIS A 104 -4.37 -3.56 8.13
C HIS A 104 -3.78 -2.48 9.04
N GLU A 105 -2.73 -2.82 9.79
CA GLU A 105 -2.00 -1.85 10.63
C GLU A 105 -1.38 -0.73 9.80
N LEU A 106 -0.77 -1.04 8.64
CA LEU A 106 -0.25 -0.03 7.72
C LEU A 106 -1.37 0.86 7.16
N VAL A 107 -2.49 0.29 6.72
CA VAL A 107 -3.63 1.05 6.19
C VAL A 107 -4.22 1.99 7.24
N ASN A 108 -4.35 1.53 8.49
CA ASN A 108 -4.79 2.38 9.59
C ASN A 108 -3.77 3.49 9.91
N SER A 109 -2.48 3.15 9.92
CA SER A 109 -1.41 4.15 10.14
C SER A 109 -1.39 5.22 9.04
N ILE A 110 -1.72 4.86 7.80
CA ILE A 110 -1.89 5.81 6.68
C ILE A 110 -3.06 6.75 6.97
N LYS A 111 -4.22 6.20 7.36
CA LYS A 111 -5.41 7.00 7.72
C LYS A 111 -5.07 7.99 8.83
N ASP A 112 -4.50 7.51 9.92
CA ASP A 112 -4.15 8.33 11.08
C ASP A 112 -3.15 9.44 10.69
N SER A 113 -2.13 9.11 9.89
CA SER A 113 -1.13 10.08 9.40
C SER A 113 -1.73 11.18 8.53
N VAL A 114 -2.73 10.86 7.72
CA VAL A 114 -3.42 11.82 6.86
C VAL A 114 -4.39 12.69 7.66
N GLU A 115 -5.17 12.09 8.55
CA GLU A 115 -6.20 12.79 9.33
C GLU A 115 -5.60 13.63 10.47
N ALA A 116 -4.44 13.26 11.00
CA ALA A 116 -3.70 14.07 11.98
C ALA A 116 -2.99 15.28 11.37
N ALA A 117 -2.82 15.32 10.04
CA ALA A 117 -2.21 16.46 9.34
C ALA A 117 -3.21 17.58 9.00
N LYS A 118 -4.38 17.57 9.66
CA LYS A 118 -5.40 18.61 9.57
C LYS A 118 -4.98 19.89 10.28
#